data_AF-B3GNJ3-F1
#
_entry.id   AF-B3GNJ3-F1
#
_cell.length_a   1.000
_cell.length_b   1.000
_cell.length_c   1.000
_cell.angle_alpha   90.00
_cell.angle_beta   90.00
_cell.angle_gamma   90.00
#
_symmetry.space_group_name_H-M   'P 1'
#
loop_
_entity.id
_entity.type
_entity.pdbx_description
1 polymer ?
#
loop_
_entity_poly.entity_id
_entity_poly.type
_entity_poly.pdbx_seq_one_letter_code
_entity_poly.pdbx_strand_id
1 'polypeptide(L)'
;MSATALIGGRITKIELAPQVTKMGEADLAREIVSVCRLTSRQAEAAHHHLIASLMCGLGHDPVSTRAFLEHTVGLPSPQTVRDEKARVLAAYYSDHD
;
A
#
# COMPACT_ATOMS: atom_id res chain seq x y z
N MET A 1 12.74 10.26 -4.67
CA MET A 1 12.33 9.39 -5.79
C MET A 1 10.85 9.08 -5.67
N SER A 2 10.19 8.75 -6.76
CA SER A 2 8.75 8.40 -6.77
C SER A 2 8.50 7.16 -7.63
N ALA A 3 7.45 6.42 -7.31
CA ALA A 3 6.93 5.35 -8.15
C ALA A 3 5.43 5.54 -8.36
N THR A 4 4.95 5.19 -9.55
CA THR A 4 3.54 5.20 -9.93
C THR A 4 3.08 3.77 -10.16
N ALA A 5 1.91 3.44 -9.63
CA ALA A 5 1.28 2.14 -9.82
C ALA A 5 -0.12 2.28 -10.40
N LEU A 6 -0.54 1.29 -11.17
CA LEU A 6 -1.93 1.07 -11.51
C LEU A 6 -2.71 0.67 -10.27
N ILE A 7 -4.02 0.90 -10.32
CA ILE A 7 -4.98 0.59 -9.25
C ILE A 7 -4.90 -0.88 -8.75
N GLY A 8 -4.40 -1.82 -9.59
CA GLY A 8 -4.11 -3.21 -9.22
C GLY A 8 -2.72 -3.46 -8.64
N GLY A 9 -2.05 -2.44 -8.08
CA GLY A 9 -0.73 -2.56 -7.45
C GLY A 9 0.47 -2.68 -8.39
N ARG A 10 0.25 -2.86 -9.70
CA ARG A 10 1.33 -3.00 -10.69
C ARG A 10 2.05 -1.67 -10.91
N ILE A 11 3.36 -1.62 -10.67
CA ILE A 11 4.20 -0.46 -10.95
C ILE A 11 4.28 -0.20 -12.46
N THR A 12 4.14 1.06 -12.86
CA THR A 12 4.23 1.50 -14.26
C THR A 12 5.34 2.51 -14.52
N LYS A 13 5.74 3.28 -13.49
CA LYS A 13 6.79 4.29 -13.62
C LYS A 13 7.60 4.38 -12.33
N ILE A 14 8.90 4.57 -12.47
CA ILE A 14 9.81 4.90 -11.38
C ILE A 14 10.62 6.12 -11.82
N GLU A 15 10.63 7.16 -11.00
CA GLU A 15 11.39 8.38 -11.24
C GLU A 15 12.47 8.52 -10.17
N LEU A 16 13.71 8.43 -10.64
CA LEU A 16 14.91 8.53 -9.84
C LEU A 16 15.37 9.98 -9.82
N ALA A 17 15.59 10.53 -8.63
CA ALA A 17 16.18 11.86 -8.47
C ALA A 17 17.69 11.76 -8.73
N PRO A 18 18.33 12.78 -9.33
CA PRO A 18 19.76 12.72 -9.67
C PRO A 18 20.67 12.47 -8.46
N GLN A 19 20.23 12.83 -7.25
CA GLN A 19 20.92 12.54 -5.99
C GLN A 19 21.14 11.04 -5.70
N VAL A 20 20.37 10.13 -6.31
CA VAL A 20 20.53 8.69 -6.09
C VAL A 20 21.81 8.13 -6.73
N THR A 21 22.43 8.87 -7.65
CA THR A 21 23.73 8.52 -8.24
C THR A 21 24.89 8.52 -7.24
N LYS A 22 24.68 9.12 -6.06
CA LYS A 22 25.63 9.14 -4.94
C LYS A 22 25.46 7.93 -4.01
N MET A 23 24.42 7.11 -4.20
CA MET A 23 24.17 5.91 -3.40
C MET A 23 24.89 4.71 -4.00
N GLY A 24 25.30 3.76 -3.14
CA GLY A 24 25.77 2.46 -3.60
C GLY A 24 24.63 1.67 -4.27
N GLU A 25 24.99 0.79 -5.20
CA GLU A 25 24.02 -0.03 -5.95
C GLU A 25 23.08 -0.81 -5.03
N ALA A 26 23.62 -1.43 -3.97
CA ALA A 26 22.83 -2.19 -3.01
C ALA A 26 21.84 -1.32 -2.22
N ASP A 27 22.22 -0.10 -1.87
CA ASP A 27 21.35 0.85 -1.17
C ASP A 27 20.26 1.40 -2.09
N LEU A 28 20.63 1.70 -3.33
CA LEU A 28 19.67 2.12 -4.35
C LEU A 28 18.65 1.04 -4.66
N ALA A 29 19.07 -0.22 -4.78
CA ALA A 29 18.17 -1.35 -5.01
C ALA A 29 17.17 -1.51 -3.86
N ARG A 30 17.63 -1.42 -2.60
CA ARG A 30 16.75 -1.48 -1.42
C ARG A 30 15.73 -0.35 -1.41
N GLU A 31 16.17 0.87 -1.70
CA GLU A 31 15.31 2.05 -1.74
C GLU A 31 14.22 1.90 -2.83
N ILE A 32 14.60 1.47 -4.04
CA ILE A 32 13.67 1.21 -5.15
C ILE A 32 12.60 0.19 -4.74
N VAL A 33 13.02 -0.94 -4.17
CA VAL A 33 12.09 -2.00 -3.75
C VAL A 33 11.14 -1.50 -2.67
N SER A 34 11.64 -0.75 -1.69
CA SER A 34 10.84 -0.18 -0.61
C SER A 34 9.76 0.78 -1.13
N VAL A 35 10.15 1.72 -2.00
CA VAL A 35 9.23 2.69 -2.60
C VAL A 35 8.19 2.00 -3.48
N CYS A 36 8.60 1.05 -4.32
CA CYS A 36 7.67 0.28 -5.15
C CYS A 36 6.65 -0.47 -4.30
N ARG A 37 7.09 -1.17 -3.24
CA ARG A 37 6.19 -1.91 -2.35
C ARG A 37 5.16 -0.99 -1.68
N LEU A 38 5.59 0.21 -1.28
CA LEU A 38 4.69 1.20 -0.68
C LEU A 38 3.65 1.71 -1.68
N THR A 39 4.07 2.05 -2.89
CA THR A 39 3.17 2.52 -3.96
C THR A 39 2.17 1.43 -4.37
N SER A 40 2.60 0.17 -4.51
CA SER A 40 1.71 -0.96 -4.81
C SER A 40 0.59 -1.09 -3.77
N ARG A 41 0.93 -1.09 -2.48
CA ARG A 41 -0.07 -1.17 -1.40
C ARG A 41 -1.00 0.04 -1.38
N GLN A 42 -0.50 1.24 -1.70
CA GLN A 42 -1.35 2.44 -1.81
C GLN A 42 -2.37 2.32 -2.94
N ALA A 43 -1.96 1.81 -4.09
CA ALA A 43 -2.85 1.63 -5.22
C ALA A 43 -3.91 0.54 -4.96
N GLU A 44 -3.53 -0.57 -4.32
CA GLU A 44 -4.47 -1.62 -3.91
C GLU A 44 -5.49 -1.10 -2.88
N ALA A 45 -5.07 -0.23 -1.96
CA ALA A 45 -5.99 0.38 -0.99
C ALA A 45 -7.03 1.30 -1.67
N ALA A 46 -6.72 1.86 -2.85
CA ALA A 46 -7.68 2.64 -3.62
C ALA A 46 -8.83 1.75 -4.15
N HIS A 47 -8.59 0.46 -4.45
CA HIS A 47 -9.68 -0.48 -4.77
C HIS A 47 -10.65 -0.65 -3.62
N HIS A 48 -10.17 -0.73 -2.38
CA HIS A 48 -11.06 -0.87 -1.22
C HIS A 48 -12.01 0.33 -1.11
N HIS A 49 -11.50 1.55 -1.29
CA HIS A 49 -12.33 2.76 -1.19
C HIS A 49 -13.35 2.87 -2.34
N LEU A 50 -12.95 2.51 -3.57
CA LEU A 50 -13.83 2.51 -4.73
C LEU A 50 -14.95 1.48 -4.59
N ILE A 51 -14.63 0.23 -4.20
CA ILE A 51 -15.63 -0.83 -4.05
C ILE A 51 -16.57 -0.53 -2.88
N ALA A 52 -16.06 -0.02 -1.75
CA ALA A 52 -16.88 0.41 -0.63
C ALA A 52 -17.86 1.54 -1.02
N SER A 53 -17.40 2.51 -1.82
CA SER A 53 -18.24 3.61 -2.31
C SER A 53 -19.30 3.14 -3.29
N LEU A 54 -18.96 2.20 -4.17
CA LEU A 54 -19.89 1.60 -5.15
C LEU A 54 -21.00 0.82 -4.45
N MET A 55 -20.66 0.02 -3.44
CA MET A 55 -21.61 -0.76 -2.66
C MET A 55 -22.54 0.12 -1.82
N CYS A 56 -21.99 1.18 -1.20
CA CYS A 56 -22.80 2.19 -0.50
C CYS A 56 -23.77 2.89 -1.47
N GLY A 57 -23.32 3.24 -2.68
CA GLY A 57 -24.16 3.83 -3.72
C GLY A 57 -25.28 2.91 -4.26
N LEU A 58 -25.14 1.59 -4.10
CA LEU A 58 -26.16 0.59 -4.43
C LEU A 58 -27.14 0.33 -3.27
N GLY A 59 -27.02 1.08 -2.16
CA GLY A 59 -27.90 0.96 -1.00
C GLY A 59 -27.48 -0.12 0.01
N HIS A 60 -26.26 -0.67 -0.12
CA HIS A 60 -25.74 -1.61 0.88
C HIS A 60 -25.25 -0.88 2.13
N ASP A 61 -25.51 -1.51 3.28
CA ASP A 61 -25.00 -1.04 4.57
C ASP A 61 -23.45 -1.07 4.59
N PRO A 62 -22.79 0.04 5.01
CA PRO A 62 -21.33 0.16 4.98
C PRO A 62 -20.62 -0.80 5.95
N VAL A 63 -21.26 -1.22 7.05
CA VAL A 63 -20.67 -2.19 7.99
C VAL A 63 -20.64 -3.58 7.36
N SER A 64 -21.75 -3.99 6.74
CA SER A 64 -21.87 -5.27 6.04
C SER A 64 -20.95 -5.35 4.83
N THR A 65 -20.82 -4.25 4.09
CA THR A 65 -19.90 -4.11 2.95
C THR A 65 -18.44 -4.27 3.37
N ARG A 66 -18.05 -3.63 4.48
CA ARG A 66 -16.68 -3.74 5.01
C ARG A 66 -16.35 -5.18 5.41
N ALA A 67 -17.26 -5.83 6.13
CA ALA A 67 -17.09 -7.22 6.53
C ALA A 67 -17.00 -8.17 5.32
N PHE A 68 -17.82 -7.94 4.28
CA PHE A 68 -17.76 -8.71 3.05
C PHE A 68 -16.43 -8.52 2.30
N LEU A 69 -15.95 -7.29 2.17
CA LEU A 69 -14.68 -6.99 1.50
C LEU A 69 -13.49 -7.60 2.24
N GLU A 70 -13.46 -7.51 3.57
CA GLU A 70 -12.36 -8.03 4.37
C GLU A 70 -12.37 -9.57 4.47
N HIS A 71 -13.54 -10.19 4.67
CA HIS A 71 -13.63 -11.63 4.96
C HIS A 71 -13.95 -12.51 3.75
N THR A 72 -14.64 -11.99 2.73
CA THR A 72 -15.04 -12.79 1.56
C THR A 72 -14.20 -12.47 0.33
N VAL A 73 -13.94 -11.18 0.07
CA VAL A 73 -13.14 -10.77 -1.10
C VAL A 73 -11.64 -10.72 -0.77
N GLY A 74 -11.28 -10.62 0.50
CA GLY A 74 -9.88 -10.57 0.95
C GLY A 74 -9.19 -9.22 0.70
N LEU A 75 -9.97 -8.14 0.53
CA LEU A 75 -9.43 -6.78 0.44
C LEU A 75 -9.32 -6.17 1.84
N PRO A 76 -8.11 -5.95 2.37
CA PRO A 76 -7.93 -5.40 3.71
C PRO A 76 -8.40 -3.94 3.76
N SER A 77 -9.03 -3.54 4.88
CA SER A 77 -9.41 -2.14 5.06
C SER A 77 -8.19 -1.22 5.26
N PRO A 78 -8.33 0.08 4.95
CA PRO A 78 -7.27 1.07 5.18
C PRO A 78 -6.80 1.15 6.64
N GLN A 79 -7.67 0.83 7.59
CA GLN A 79 -7.31 0.75 9.02
C GLN A 79 -6.45 -0.48 9.28
N THR A 80 -6.85 -1.66 8.80
CA THR A 80 -6.06 -2.90 8.92
C THR A 80 -4.66 -2.73 8.33
N VAL A 81 -4.54 -2.08 7.17
CA VAL A 81 -3.23 -1.77 6.55
C VAL A 81 -2.41 -0.78 7.40
N ARG A 82 -3.05 0.19 8.05
CA ARG A 82 -2.38 1.13 8.97
C ARG A 82 -1.87 0.43 10.23
N ASP A 83 -2.68 -0.44 10.83
CA ASP A 83 -2.29 -1.22 12.02
C ASP A 83 -1.17 -2.20 11.71
N GLU A 84 -1.24 -2.88 10.55
CA GLU A 84 -0.16 -3.75 10.09
C GLU A 84 1.15 -2.97 9.87
N LYS A 85 1.08 -1.78 9.26
CA LYS A 85 2.24 -0.89 9.14
C LYS A 85 2.80 -0.47 10.50
N ALA A 86 1.96 -0.10 11.45
CA ALA A 86 2.39 0.28 12.79
C ALA A 86 3.08 -0.88 13.51
N ARG A 87 2.55 -2.11 13.39
CA ARG A 87 3.18 -3.32 13.96
C ARG A 87 4.52 -3.64 13.33
N VAL A 88 4.64 -3.59 12.00
CA VAL A 88 5.90 -3.83 11.30
C VAL A 88 6.94 -2.77 11.66
N LEU A 89 6.53 -1.51 11.77
CA LEU A 89 7.40 -0.41 12.17
C LEU A 89 7.88 -0.58 13.62
N ALA A 90 6.99 -0.93 14.55
CA ALA A 90 7.35 -1.19 15.94
C ALA A 90 8.32 -2.38 16.08
N ALA A 91 8.10 -3.47 15.34
CA ALA A 91 9.01 -4.60 15.31
C ALA A 91 10.39 -4.22 14.76
N TYR A 92 10.45 -3.36 13.73
CA TYR A 92 11.71 -2.86 13.17
C TYR A 92 12.53 -2.04 14.19
N TYR A 93 11.88 -1.18 14.97
CA TYR A 93 12.54 -0.40 16.03
C TYR A 93 12.96 -1.25 17.24
N SER A 94 12.29 -2.38 17.49
CA SER A 94 12.62 -3.28 18.61
C SER A 94 13.80 -4.22 18.31
N ASP A 95 14.08 -4.45 17.03
CA ASP A 95 15.19 -5.29 16.53
C ASP A 95 16.49 -4.49 16.32
N HIS A 96 16.41 -3.15 16.39
CA HIS A 96 17.52 -2.21 16.18
C HIS A 96 17.94 -1.45 17.45
N ASP A 97 17.54 -1.94 18.65
CA ASP A 97 18.00 -1.49 19.97
C ASP A 97 18.91 -2.58 20.58
#